data_AF-A0A265Q2P2-F1
#
_entry.id   AF-A0A265Q2P2-F1
#
_cell.length_a   1.000
_cell.length_b   1.000
_cell.length_c   1.000
_cell.angle_alpha   90.00
_cell.angle_beta   90.00
_cell.angle_gamma   90.00
#
_symmetry.space_group_name_H-M   'P 1'
#
loop_
_entity.id
_entity.type
_entity.pdbx_description
1 polymer ?
#
loop_
_entity_poly.entity_id
_entity_poly.type
_entity_poly.pdbx_seq_one_letter_code
_entity_poly.pdbx_strand_id
1 'polypeptide(L)'
;MKVKTCTKCGEEYPATTMYFHKAKTCKDGLNSKCKYCINENYKKKYKTGKYKSNKNYKSKMEEKMKREQEAFERVMNEKVEGLDISKVKLVKDKQYKIYLRRNYKKVYDLCFEGTMIRDYKTHILFKHKLGYSESFLKADFLTGEYKVKEI
;
A
#
# COMPACT_ATOMS: atom_id res chain seq x y z
N MET A 1 -17.95 5.22 47.91
CA MET A 1 -17.23 5.00 46.63
C MET A 1 -16.38 3.74 46.76
N LYS A 2 -16.28 2.90 45.72
CA LYS A 2 -15.44 1.69 45.77
C LYS A 2 -14.00 2.06 45.41
N VAL A 3 -13.08 1.86 46.34
CA VAL A 3 -11.63 2.04 46.12
C VAL A 3 -10.97 0.70 45.77
N LYS A 4 -9.85 0.77 45.06
CA LYS A 4 -9.02 -0.39 44.71
C LYS A 4 -7.56 -0.03 44.93
N THR A 5 -6.84 -0.90 45.63
CA THR A 5 -5.42 -0.73 45.93
C THR A 5 -4.58 -1.30 44.79
N CYS A 6 -3.63 -0.52 44.29
CA CYS A 6 -2.70 -0.98 43.27
C CYS A 6 -1.69 -1.98 43.86
N THR A 7 -1.60 -3.19 43.30
CA THR A 7 -0.68 -4.22 43.80
C THR A 7 0.81 -3.96 43.50
N LYS A 8 1.15 -2.84 42.85
CA LYS A 8 2.55 -2.46 42.55
C LYS A 8 3.02 -1.28 43.40
N CYS A 9 2.25 -0.20 43.49
CA CYS A 9 2.62 0.99 44.27
C CYS A 9 1.96 1.05 45.66
N GLY A 10 0.96 0.20 45.96
CA GLY A 10 0.26 0.19 47.24
C GLY A 10 -0.75 1.31 47.45
N GLU A 11 -0.83 2.29 46.54
CA GLU A 11 -1.78 3.41 46.65
C GLU A 11 -3.23 3.00 46.32
N GLU A 12 -4.17 3.64 47.01
CA GLU A 12 -5.60 3.47 46.80
C GLU A 12 -6.12 4.48 45.77
N TYR A 13 -6.82 3.97 44.75
CA TYR A 13 -7.47 4.80 43.74
C TYR A 13 -8.94 4.42 43.60
N PRO A 14 -9.79 5.33 43.08
CA PRO A 14 -11.14 4.96 42.69
C PRO A 14 -11.12 3.77 41.71
N ALA A 15 -11.98 2.77 41.95
CA ALA A 15 -12.12 1.58 41.11
C ALA A 15 -12.82 1.91 39.78
N THR A 16 -12.24 2.84 39.01
CA THR A 16 -12.75 3.34 37.73
C THR A 16 -11.74 3.09 36.62
N THR A 17 -12.21 3.13 35.38
CA THR A 17 -11.37 2.98 34.19
C THR A 17 -10.42 4.17 33.97
N MET A 18 -10.51 5.21 34.79
CA MET A 18 -9.56 6.32 34.77
C MET A 18 -8.20 5.87 35.32
N TYR A 19 -8.20 5.14 36.43
CA TYR A 19 -6.99 4.71 37.16
C TYR A 19 -6.56 3.27 36.89
N PHE A 20 -7.49 2.40 36.45
CA PHE A 20 -7.21 1.00 36.14
C PHE A 20 -7.61 0.65 34.70
N HIS A 21 -6.88 -0.26 34.05
CA HIS A 21 -7.27 -0.80 32.75
C HIS A 21 -8.37 -1.86 32.91
N LYS A 22 -9.24 -2.01 31.90
CA LYS A 22 -10.20 -3.11 31.86
C LYS A 22 -9.47 -4.46 31.75
N ALA A 23 -9.88 -5.44 32.53
CA ALA A 23 -9.31 -6.78 32.53
C ALA A 23 -10.44 -7.82 32.60
N LYS A 24 -10.58 -8.62 31.53
CA LYS A 24 -11.64 -9.64 31.43
C LYS A 24 -11.47 -10.80 32.42
N THR A 25 -10.25 -11.01 32.90
CA THR A 25 -9.88 -12.12 33.80
C THR A 25 -10.05 -11.77 35.27
N CYS A 26 -10.27 -10.50 35.63
CA CYS A 26 -10.44 -10.07 37.01
C CYS A 26 -11.93 -10.07 37.38
N LYS A 27 -12.26 -10.53 38.60
CA LYS A 27 -13.64 -10.61 39.11
C LYS A 27 -14.40 -9.26 39.06
N ASP A 28 -13.68 -8.15 39.20
CA ASP A 28 -14.22 -6.79 39.17
C ASP A 28 -14.02 -6.08 37.82
N GLY A 29 -13.56 -6.79 36.79
CA GLY A 29 -13.36 -6.25 35.44
C GLY A 29 -12.22 -5.24 35.31
N LEU A 30 -11.43 -5.02 36.36
CA LEU A 30 -10.35 -4.03 36.40
C LEU A 30 -9.03 -4.68 36.83
N ASN A 31 -7.94 -4.28 36.16
CA ASN A 31 -6.60 -4.77 36.45
C ASN A 31 -6.19 -4.48 37.91
N SER A 32 -5.33 -5.31 38.49
CA SER A 32 -4.80 -5.12 39.85
C SER A 32 -3.76 -4.01 39.95
N LYS A 33 -3.16 -3.60 38.82
CA LYS A 33 -2.16 -2.53 38.75
C LYS A 33 -2.78 -1.26 38.16
N CYS A 34 -2.42 -0.09 38.73
CA CYS A 34 -2.84 1.20 38.19
C CYS A 34 -2.16 1.48 36.83
N LYS A 35 -2.77 2.38 36.06
CA LYS A 35 -2.27 2.76 34.72
C LYS A 35 -0.84 3.29 34.75
N TYR A 36 -0.47 4.06 35.76
CA TYR A 36 0.89 4.61 35.91
C TYR A 36 1.93 3.48 36.01
N CYS A 37 1.67 2.53 36.90
CA CYS A 37 2.50 1.35 37.14
C CYS A 37 2.68 0.48 35.89
N ILE A 38 1.61 0.34 35.10
CA ILE A 38 1.58 -0.42 33.84
C ILE A 38 2.38 0.33 32.77
N ASN A 39 2.14 1.63 32.59
CA ASN A 39 2.84 2.46 31.60
C ASN A 39 4.35 2.52 31.86
N GLU A 40 4.75 2.64 33.13
CA GLU A 40 6.16 2.62 33.52
C GLU A 40 6.81 1.27 33.17
N ASN A 41 6.09 0.16 33.38
CA ASN A 41 6.57 -1.18 33.00
C ASN A 41 6.73 -1.31 31.47
N TYR A 42 5.78 -0.77 30.69
CA TYR A 42 5.93 -0.72 29.23
C TYR A 42 7.15 0.10 28.82
N LYS A 43 7.34 1.31 29.37
CA LYS A 43 8.53 2.14 29.10
C LYS A 43 9.83 1.41 29.43
N LYS A 44 9.90 0.68 30.56
CA LYS A 44 11.05 -0.17 30.92
C LYS A 44 11.28 -1.30 29.91
N LYS A 45 10.23 -1.95 29.41
CA LYS A 45 10.34 -2.97 28.36
C LYS A 45 10.84 -2.42 27.02
N TYR A 46 10.45 -1.20 26.65
CA TYR A 46 10.97 -0.52 25.45
C TYR A 46 12.44 -0.11 25.61
N LYS A 47 12.83 0.43 26.77
CA LYS A 47 14.23 0.82 27.05
C LYS A 47 15.21 -0.35 27.14
N THR A 48 14.74 -1.51 27.63
CA THR A 48 15.59 -2.70 27.80
C THR A 48 15.81 -3.50 26.51
N GLY A 49 15.29 -3.03 25.36
CA GLY A 49 15.50 -3.69 24.06
C GLY A 49 14.89 -5.09 23.93
N LYS A 50 14.12 -5.56 24.92
CA LYS A 50 13.44 -6.87 24.87
C LYS A 50 12.31 -6.92 23.85
N TYR A 51 11.85 -5.77 23.35
CA TYR A 51 11.16 -5.71 22.07
C TYR A 51 12.23 -5.91 20.98
N LYS A 52 12.51 -7.19 20.64
CA LYS A 52 13.29 -7.50 19.44
C LYS A 52 12.57 -6.83 18.28
N SER A 53 13.02 -5.65 17.84
CA SER A 53 12.73 -5.20 16.49
C SER A 53 13.21 -6.35 15.64
N ASN A 54 12.29 -7.00 14.92
CA ASN A 54 12.64 -8.17 14.15
C ASN A 54 13.60 -7.65 13.08
N LYS A 55 14.91 -7.76 13.29
CA LYS A 55 15.95 -7.31 12.35
C LYS A 55 15.72 -7.96 10.98
N ASN A 56 15.10 -9.14 11.00
CA ASN A 56 14.68 -9.90 9.83
C ASN A 56 13.42 -9.33 9.14
N TYR A 57 12.68 -8.38 9.73
CA TYR A 57 11.53 -7.76 9.06
C TYR A 57 11.99 -6.91 7.87
N LYS A 58 13.05 -6.09 8.05
CA LYS A 58 13.59 -5.27 6.98
C LYS A 58 14.13 -6.13 5.84
N SER A 59 14.96 -7.13 6.15
CA SER A 59 15.51 -8.02 5.12
C SER A 59 14.42 -8.86 4.43
N LYS A 60 13.42 -9.37 5.16
CA LYS A 60 12.27 -10.06 4.55
C LYS A 60 11.45 -9.15 3.64
N MET A 61 11.29 -7.88 3.99
CA MET A 61 10.58 -6.90 3.16
C MET A 61 11.37 -6.59 1.88
N GLU A 62 12.68 -6.37 1.99
CA GLU A 62 13.57 -6.14 0.84
C GLU A 62 13.59 -7.34 -0.12
N GLU A 63 13.69 -8.56 0.42
CA GLU A 63 13.64 -9.80 -0.36
C GLU A 63 12.29 -9.98 -1.06
N LYS A 64 11.19 -9.66 -0.37
CA LYS A 64 9.84 -9.69 -0.95
C LYS A 64 9.71 -8.69 -2.11
N MET A 65 10.13 -7.44 -1.91
CA MET A 65 10.12 -6.39 -2.94
C MET A 65 10.92 -6.81 -4.16
N LYS A 66 12.11 -7.40 -3.94
CA LYS A 66 12.97 -7.89 -5.03
C LYS A 66 12.29 -9.01 -5.83
N ARG A 67 11.68 -9.99 -5.15
CA ARG A 67 10.93 -11.08 -5.82
C ARG A 67 9.74 -10.56 -6.61
N GLU A 68 9.01 -9.58 -6.09
CA GLU A 68 7.88 -8.95 -6.79
C GLU A 68 8.35 -8.19 -8.03
N GLN A 69 9.47 -7.46 -7.93
CA GLN A 69 10.09 -6.78 -9.07
C GLN A 69 10.55 -7.77 -10.14
N GLU A 70 11.28 -8.83 -9.76
CA GLU A 70 11.74 -9.88 -10.69
C GLU A 70 10.55 -10.58 -11.36
N ALA A 71 9.49 -10.91 -10.60
CA ALA A 71 8.29 -11.52 -11.15
C ALA A 71 7.59 -10.61 -12.16
N PHE A 72 7.48 -9.31 -11.86
CA PHE A 72 6.93 -8.32 -12.78
C PHE A 72 7.78 -8.20 -14.05
N GLU A 73 9.11 -8.10 -13.93
CA GLU A 73 10.01 -8.04 -15.07
C GLU A 73 9.91 -9.27 -15.97
N ARG A 74 9.76 -10.48 -15.42
CA ARG A 74 9.51 -11.69 -16.23
C ARG A 74 8.22 -11.62 -17.03
N VAL A 75 7.10 -11.30 -16.38
CA VAL A 75 5.79 -11.19 -17.06
C VAL A 75 5.83 -10.11 -18.14
N MET A 76 6.54 -9.02 -17.87
CA MET A 76 6.71 -7.93 -18.85
C MET A 76 7.57 -8.35 -20.03
N ASN A 77 8.67 -9.06 -19.79
CA ASN A 77 9.51 -9.59 -20.87
C ASN A 77 8.74 -10.60 -21.73
N GLU A 78 7.97 -11.50 -21.11
CA GLU A 78 7.11 -12.47 -21.81
C GLU A 78 6.04 -11.76 -22.66
N LYS A 79 5.36 -10.75 -22.11
CA LYS A 79 4.37 -9.95 -22.87
C LYS A 79 4.98 -9.20 -24.05
N VAL A 80 6.25 -8.81 -23.96
CA VAL A 80 6.95 -8.01 -24.97
C VAL A 80 7.67 -8.89 -25.99
N GLU A 81 7.93 -10.16 -25.67
CA GLU A 81 8.65 -11.09 -26.54
C GLU A 81 7.91 -11.27 -27.87
N GLY A 82 8.59 -10.94 -28.98
CA GLY A 82 8.00 -10.99 -30.32
C GLY A 82 7.11 -9.80 -30.70
N LEU A 83 6.87 -8.84 -29.79
CA LEU A 83 6.17 -7.60 -30.12
C LEU A 83 7.13 -6.53 -30.62
N ASP A 84 6.85 -6.02 -31.83
CA ASP A 84 7.54 -4.84 -32.36
C ASP A 84 6.96 -3.56 -31.73
N ILE A 85 7.49 -3.22 -30.55
CA ILE A 85 7.12 -2.02 -29.79
C ILE A 85 7.26 -0.73 -30.61
N SER A 86 8.13 -0.71 -31.62
CA SER A 86 8.36 0.49 -32.45
C SER A 86 7.15 0.89 -33.31
N LYS A 87 6.16 -0.01 -33.46
CA LYS A 87 4.90 0.25 -34.16
C LYS A 87 3.98 1.22 -33.43
N VAL A 88 4.10 1.33 -32.11
CA VAL A 88 3.31 2.28 -31.32
C VAL A 88 3.97 3.66 -31.39
N LYS A 89 3.63 4.42 -32.42
CA LYS A 89 4.10 5.81 -32.62
C LYS A 89 3.00 6.78 -32.28
N LEU A 90 3.11 7.45 -31.14
CA LEU A 90 2.27 8.57 -30.76
C LEU A 90 3.08 9.87 -30.87
N VAL A 91 2.43 10.93 -31.31
CA VAL A 91 3.04 12.27 -31.39
C VAL A 91 2.99 12.92 -30.02
N LYS A 92 4.14 13.46 -29.61
CA LYS A 92 4.30 14.21 -28.36
C LYS A 92 3.38 15.44 -28.34
N ASP A 93 2.85 15.78 -27.17
CA ASP A 93 2.00 16.95 -26.91
C ASP A 93 0.62 16.92 -27.60
N LYS A 94 0.25 15.81 -28.25
CA LYS A 94 -1.11 15.58 -28.75
C LYS A 94 -2.03 14.96 -27.71
N GLN A 95 -3.33 15.21 -27.86
CA GLN A 95 -4.37 14.64 -27.01
C GLN A 95 -4.87 13.31 -27.55
N TYR A 96 -5.11 12.36 -26.65
CA TYR A 96 -5.58 11.02 -26.98
C TYR A 96 -6.67 10.57 -26.02
N LYS A 97 -7.62 9.79 -26.55
CA LYS A 97 -8.56 8.96 -25.80
C LYS A 97 -8.09 7.52 -25.81
N ILE A 98 -7.93 6.94 -24.63
CA ILE A 98 -7.54 5.54 -24.42
C ILE A 98 -8.77 4.78 -23.93
N TYR A 99 -9.01 3.64 -24.56
CA TYR A 99 -10.15 2.78 -24.28
C TYR A 99 -9.65 1.40 -23.86
N LEU A 100 -10.19 0.88 -22.76
CA LEU A 100 -9.89 -0.45 -22.25
C LEU A 100 -10.89 -1.46 -22.81
N ARG A 101 -10.39 -2.60 -23.32
CA ARG A 101 -11.22 -3.71 -23.77
C ARG A 101 -11.79 -4.46 -22.56
N ARG A 102 -13.12 -4.52 -22.44
CA ARG A 102 -13.77 -5.35 -21.42
C ARG A 102 -13.98 -6.78 -21.94
N ASN A 103 -13.34 -7.76 -21.28
CA ASN A 103 -13.33 -9.17 -21.68
C ASN A 103 -14.72 -9.77 -21.92
N TYR A 104 -15.73 -9.34 -21.15
CA TYR A 104 -17.06 -9.94 -21.14
C TYR A 104 -18.00 -9.42 -22.24
N LYS A 105 -17.69 -8.30 -22.93
CA LYS A 105 -18.61 -7.68 -23.90
C LYS A 105 -18.04 -7.38 -25.27
N LYS A 106 -16.73 -7.61 -25.53
CA LYS A 106 -16.04 -7.13 -26.74
C LYS A 106 -16.27 -5.62 -27.00
N VAL A 107 -16.57 -4.86 -25.95
CA VAL A 107 -16.77 -3.40 -25.99
C VAL A 107 -15.52 -2.72 -25.42
N TYR A 108 -15.22 -1.55 -25.96
CA TYR A 108 -14.15 -0.68 -25.51
C TYR A 108 -14.76 0.48 -24.72
N ASP A 109 -14.40 0.61 -23.45
CA ASP A 109 -14.85 1.71 -22.59
C ASP A 109 -13.75 2.75 -22.46
N LEU A 110 -14.11 4.04 -22.56
CA LEU A 110 -13.17 5.13 -22.38
C LEU A 110 -12.63 5.08 -20.94
N CYS A 111 -11.33 4.86 -20.79
CA CYS A 111 -10.68 4.79 -19.49
C CYS A 111 -9.85 6.04 -19.19
N PHE A 112 -9.33 6.72 -20.23
CA PHE A 112 -8.46 7.86 -20.03
C PHE A 112 -8.52 8.84 -21.22
N GLU A 113 -8.44 10.13 -20.91
CA GLU A 113 -8.33 11.21 -21.89
C GLU A 113 -7.22 12.19 -21.46
N GLY A 114 -6.19 12.37 -22.28
CA GLY A 114 -5.09 13.23 -21.89
C GLY A 114 -4.03 13.46 -22.97
N THR A 115 -3.04 14.27 -22.64
CA THR A 115 -1.96 14.67 -23.55
C THR A 115 -0.76 13.74 -23.38
N MET A 116 -0.19 13.25 -24.47
CA MET A 116 1.05 12.47 -24.42
C MET A 116 2.21 13.36 -24.02
N ILE A 117 2.88 13.05 -22.90
CA ILE A 117 4.01 13.83 -22.36
C ILE A 117 5.33 13.26 -22.86
N ARG A 118 5.49 11.94 -22.70
CA ARG A 118 6.78 11.30 -22.86
C ARG A 118 6.63 9.88 -23.39
N ASP A 119 7.46 9.57 -24.36
CA ASP A 119 7.60 8.24 -24.91
C ASP A 119 8.83 7.53 -24.30
N TYR A 120 8.61 6.37 -23.68
CA TYR A 120 9.67 5.50 -23.17
C TYR A 120 9.78 4.23 -24.02
N LYS A 121 10.83 3.45 -23.78
CA LYS A 121 11.06 2.21 -24.51
C LYS A 121 9.89 1.22 -24.38
N THR A 122 9.30 1.09 -23.19
CA THR A 122 8.27 0.06 -22.89
C THR A 122 6.86 0.63 -22.70
N HIS A 123 6.73 1.90 -22.36
CA HIS A 123 5.47 2.53 -21.99
C HIS A 123 5.42 3.99 -22.44
N ILE A 124 4.22 4.57 -22.43
CA ILE A 124 3.96 5.96 -22.80
C ILE A 124 3.29 6.65 -21.61
N LEU A 125 3.76 7.85 -21.29
CA LEU A 125 3.23 8.66 -20.20
C LEU A 125 2.28 9.72 -20.74
N PHE A 126 1.08 9.80 -20.16
CA PHE A 126 0.09 10.81 -20.50
C PHE A 126 -0.25 11.68 -19.29
N LYS A 127 -0.65 12.94 -19.55
CA LYS A 127 -1.17 13.88 -18.57
C LYS A 127 -2.67 14.01 -18.73
N HIS A 128 -3.41 13.75 -17.67
CA HIS A 128 -4.84 14.02 -17.65
C HIS A 128 -5.11 15.53 -17.48
N LYS A 129 -6.28 16.00 -17.91
CA LYS A 129 -6.69 17.41 -17.75
C LYS A 129 -6.76 17.86 -16.28
N LEU A 130 -6.99 16.91 -15.38
CA LEU A 130 -7.02 17.14 -13.92
C LEU A 130 -5.63 17.19 -13.26
N GLY A 131 -4.55 17.06 -14.04
CA GLY A 131 -3.18 17.27 -13.57
C GLY A 131 -2.44 16.03 -13.08
N TYR A 132 -3.08 14.87 -12.98
CA TYR A 132 -2.39 13.59 -12.72
C TYR A 132 -1.82 13.00 -14.01
N SER A 133 -0.86 12.08 -13.86
CA SER A 133 -0.22 11.38 -14.98
C SER A 133 -0.45 9.89 -14.87
N GLU A 134 -0.61 9.23 -16.00
CA GLU A 134 -0.84 7.79 -16.09
C GLU A 134 0.04 7.18 -17.18
N SER A 135 0.59 6.00 -16.91
CA SER A 135 1.48 5.28 -17.83
C SER A 135 0.76 4.07 -18.43
N PHE A 136 0.89 3.92 -19.75
CA PHE A 136 0.31 2.80 -20.49
C PHE A 136 1.41 2.02 -21.21
N LEU A 137 1.38 0.70 -21.10
CA LEU A 137 2.38 -0.15 -21.75
C LEU A 137 2.17 -0.19 -23.25
N LYS A 138 3.25 -0.11 -24.01
CA LYS A 138 3.19 -0.24 -25.47
C LYS A 138 2.69 -1.62 -25.91
N ALA A 139 3.08 -2.66 -25.16
CA ALA A 139 2.61 -4.02 -25.38
C ALA A 139 1.07 -4.12 -25.34
N ASP A 140 0.42 -3.44 -24.39
CA ASP A 140 -1.04 -3.55 -24.22
C ASP A 140 -1.82 -2.87 -25.37
N PHE A 141 -1.24 -1.89 -26.06
CA PHE A 141 -1.81 -1.36 -27.30
C PHE A 141 -1.67 -2.35 -28.46
N LEU A 142 -0.57 -3.12 -28.50
CA LEU A 142 -0.30 -4.11 -29.54
C LEU A 142 -1.11 -5.40 -29.35
N THR A 143 -1.31 -5.84 -28.11
CA THR A 143 -2.18 -6.98 -27.78
C THR A 143 -3.66 -6.65 -27.93
N GLY A 144 -4.00 -5.36 -28.08
CA GLY A 144 -5.37 -4.87 -28.25
C GLY A 144 -6.17 -4.83 -26.94
N GLU A 145 -5.50 -4.92 -25.79
CA GLU A 145 -6.07 -4.64 -24.47
C GLU A 145 -6.51 -3.18 -24.39
N TYR A 146 -5.70 -2.26 -24.92
CA TYR A 146 -6.06 -0.86 -25.10
C TYR A 146 -6.22 -0.48 -26.57
N LYS A 147 -7.17 0.42 -26.83
CA LYS A 147 -7.31 1.13 -28.10
C LYS A 147 -7.05 2.61 -27.85
N VAL A 148 -6.22 3.23 -28.68
CA VAL A 148 -5.93 4.67 -28.61
C VAL A 148 -6.52 5.38 -29.82
N LYS A 149 -7.09 6.57 -29.60
CA LYS A 149 -7.57 7.47 -30.67
C LYS A 149 -7.06 8.88 -30.40
N GLU A 150 -6.45 9.50 -31.41
CA GLU A 150 -6.12 10.93 -31.37
C GLU A 150 -7.42 11.76 -31.35
N ILE A 151 -7.40 12.90 -30.65
CA ILE A 151 -8.50 13.87 -30.57
C ILE A 151 -8.22 15.03 -31.51
#